data_AF-A0A0A1XF56-F1
#
_entry.id   AF-A0A0A1XF56-F1
#
_cell.length_a   1.000
_cell.length_b   1.000
_cell.length_c   1.000
_cell.angle_alpha   90.00
_cell.angle_beta   90.00
_cell.angle_gamma   90.00
#
_symmetry.space_group_name_H-M   'P 1'
#
loop_
_entity.id
_entity.type
_entity.pdbx_description
1 polymer ?
#
loop_
_entity_poly.entity_id
_entity_poly.type
_entity_poly.pdbx_seq_one_letter_code
_entity_poly.pdbx_strand_id
1 'polypeptide(L)'
;MSRRSKKCCLDATDWLPGEVIYWLNVPSFPPVWSRLSKNNGANVLRCTPESKCGVYDIEIPKELWSLWGYLHPTNPVFHPKPCDKLSWACNILACCAAKLYTLAQWTPRLLDTIVISGDRYYRDSLRKFQGETYKFTLNDLCDACLLENLRFKVHTEMVLFGALYERDTSSIMNLSKALINFFSQHKMGLLHCRHLRALVIGRDNCNGCVGGDYFMFDCQSKDYPLFREGDCRPYLLRCKTLQMLLYCIVMALEVRCKRVQFALHKVDIRYEGPVPDEDDDEIKKLQRIIARSKEKPVKAGISRICNICRSVQCPKK
;
A
#
# COMPACT_ATOMS: atom_id res chain seq x y z
N MET A 1 8.92 16.98 -44.26
CA MET A 1 7.94 16.28 -43.39
C MET A 1 8.65 15.77 -42.14
N SER A 2 8.62 16.56 -41.06
CA SER A 2 9.33 16.23 -39.81
C SER A 2 8.32 15.83 -38.73
N ARG A 3 8.48 14.62 -38.20
CA ARG A 3 7.68 14.03 -37.12
C ARG A 3 7.96 14.80 -35.82
N ARG A 4 7.02 15.64 -35.39
CA ARG A 4 7.01 16.20 -34.02
C ARG A 4 6.63 15.10 -33.04
N SER A 5 7.63 14.63 -32.28
CA SER A 5 7.45 13.88 -31.04
C SER A 5 6.52 14.67 -30.10
N LYS A 6 5.42 14.04 -29.66
CA LYS A 6 4.52 14.61 -28.65
C LYS A 6 5.25 14.60 -27.31
N LYS A 7 5.73 15.80 -26.94
CA LYS A 7 6.30 16.14 -25.64
C LYS A 7 5.27 15.81 -24.55
N CYS A 8 5.64 14.96 -23.61
CA CYS A 8 4.86 14.66 -22.41
C CYS A 8 4.99 15.87 -21.47
N CYS A 9 4.26 16.94 -21.76
CA CYS A 9 4.25 18.14 -20.94
C CYS A 9 3.31 17.90 -19.75
N LEU A 10 3.89 17.65 -18.58
CA LEU A 10 3.32 18.18 -17.34
C LEU A 10 3.45 19.70 -17.48
N ASP A 11 2.36 20.38 -17.84
CA ASP A 11 2.38 21.84 -17.88
C ASP A 11 2.51 22.36 -16.44
N ALA A 12 3.47 23.26 -16.23
CA ALA A 12 3.89 23.81 -14.94
C ALA A 12 2.83 24.71 -14.27
N THR A 13 1.56 24.56 -14.62
CA THR A 13 0.42 25.37 -14.18
C THR A 13 -0.72 24.57 -13.54
N ASP A 14 -0.62 23.24 -13.46
CA ASP A 14 -1.54 22.45 -12.64
C ASP A 14 -1.16 22.63 -11.17
N TRP A 15 -1.69 23.69 -10.56
CA TRP A 15 -1.60 23.92 -9.12
C TRP A 15 -2.18 22.70 -8.39
N LEU A 16 -1.33 21.94 -7.70
CA LEU A 16 -1.75 20.87 -6.79
C LEU A 16 -2.00 21.50 -5.42
N PRO A 17 -3.25 21.61 -4.93
CA PRO A 17 -3.51 22.12 -3.59
C PRO A 17 -2.66 21.38 -2.55
N GLY A 18 -2.04 22.13 -1.64
CA GLY A 18 -1.21 21.56 -0.58
C GLY A 18 -1.98 20.55 0.28
N GLU A 19 -1.25 19.66 0.96
CA GLU A 19 -1.87 18.70 1.87
C GLU A 19 -2.64 19.39 3.00
N VAL A 20 -3.84 18.88 3.31
CA VAL A 20 -4.70 19.45 4.35
C VAL A 20 -4.81 18.49 5.52
N ILE A 21 -4.32 18.93 6.70
CA ILE A 21 -4.37 18.11 7.93
C ILE A 21 -5.81 17.79 8.36
N TYR A 22 -6.78 18.66 8.04
CA TYR A 22 -8.17 18.49 8.45
C TYR A 22 -8.85 17.28 7.79
N TRP A 23 -8.28 16.72 6.71
CA TRP A 23 -8.73 15.43 6.17
C TRP A 23 -8.70 14.31 7.22
N LEU A 24 -7.78 14.40 8.20
CA LEU A 24 -7.66 13.44 9.30
C LEU A 24 -8.57 13.73 10.50
N ASN A 25 -9.19 14.92 10.54
CA ASN A 25 -9.91 15.43 11.71
C ASN A 25 -11.42 15.24 11.62
N VAL A 26 -11.92 14.56 10.58
CA VAL A 26 -13.35 14.28 10.45
C VAL A 26 -13.61 12.89 11.04
N PRO A 27 -13.94 12.77 12.35
CA PRO A 27 -13.92 11.48 13.05
C PRO A 27 -15.01 10.53 12.53
N SER A 28 -16.04 11.10 11.90
CA SER A 28 -17.19 10.38 11.33
C SER A 28 -16.99 9.94 9.88
N PHE A 29 -15.89 10.32 9.22
CA PHE A 29 -15.65 10.02 7.81
C PHE A 29 -14.29 9.34 7.65
N PRO A 30 -14.24 7.99 7.68
CA PRO A 30 -13.01 7.26 7.41
C PRO A 30 -12.56 7.49 5.95
N PRO A 31 -11.31 7.14 5.59
CA PRO A 31 -10.86 7.19 4.20
C PRO A 31 -11.89 6.52 3.27
N VAL A 32 -12.07 7.03 2.05
CA VAL A 32 -13.11 6.50 1.14
C VAL A 32 -12.97 5.00 0.86
N TRP A 33 -11.73 4.47 0.92
CA TRP A 33 -11.45 3.04 0.76
C TRP A 33 -11.46 2.25 2.08
N SER A 34 -11.96 2.83 3.17
CA SER A 34 -12.13 2.14 4.44
C SER A 34 -13.06 0.94 4.29
N ARG A 35 -12.67 -0.17 4.91
CA ARG A 35 -13.44 -1.41 4.97
C ARG A 35 -14.44 -1.42 6.13
N LEU A 36 -14.57 -0.30 6.84
CA LEU A 36 -15.69 -0.04 7.75
C LEU A 36 -17.00 0.27 7.00
N SER A 37 -16.90 0.84 5.79
CA SER A 37 -18.05 1.23 4.96
C SER A 37 -18.47 0.10 4.01
N LYS A 38 -19.76 -0.24 4.01
CA LYS A 38 -20.34 -1.24 3.10
C LYS A 38 -20.41 -0.75 1.65
N ASN A 39 -20.50 0.57 1.45
CA ASN A 39 -20.63 1.20 0.15
C ASN A 39 -19.34 1.95 -0.20
N ASN A 40 -19.09 2.14 -1.48
CA ASN A 40 -18.00 2.98 -1.99
C ASN A 40 -18.41 4.48 -2.03
N GLY A 41 -17.52 5.35 -2.51
CA GLY A 41 -17.76 6.79 -2.59
C GLY A 41 -18.90 7.22 -3.54
N ALA A 42 -19.38 6.31 -4.41
CA ALA A 42 -20.54 6.51 -5.26
C ALA A 42 -21.82 5.85 -4.71
N ASN A 43 -21.82 5.47 -3.42
CA ASN A 43 -22.90 4.78 -2.74
C ASN A 43 -23.26 3.40 -3.34
N VAL A 44 -22.38 2.79 -4.13
CA VAL A 44 -22.55 1.43 -4.65
C VAL A 44 -22.09 0.43 -3.58
N LEU A 45 -22.87 -0.63 -3.36
CA LEU A 45 -22.52 -1.69 -2.42
C LEU A 45 -21.23 -2.39 -2.87
N ARG A 46 -20.26 -2.54 -1.95
CA ARG A 46 -19.00 -3.25 -2.24
C ARG A 46 -19.25 -4.74 -2.45
N CYS A 47 -18.28 -5.39 -3.10
CA CYS A 47 -18.31 -6.83 -3.40
C CYS A 47 -19.41 -7.24 -4.40
N THR A 48 -20.06 -6.29 -5.06
CA THR A 48 -20.93 -6.56 -6.22
C THR A 48 -20.17 -6.34 -7.53
N PRO A 49 -20.60 -6.94 -8.65
CA PRO A 49 -19.98 -6.72 -9.96
C PRO A 49 -19.86 -5.23 -10.34
N GLU A 50 -20.86 -4.41 -10.00
CA GLU A 50 -20.90 -2.98 -10.33
C GLU A 50 -19.85 -2.16 -9.56
N SER A 51 -19.42 -2.67 -8.40
CA SER A 51 -18.38 -2.06 -7.58
C SER A 51 -16.96 -2.49 -7.96
N LYS A 52 -16.78 -3.23 -9.05
CA LYS A 52 -15.49 -3.83 -9.43
C LYS A 52 -15.04 -3.49 -10.85
N CYS A 53 -13.72 -3.45 -11.03
CA CYS A 53 -13.05 -3.38 -12.32
C CYS A 53 -11.98 -4.49 -12.36
N GLY A 54 -12.33 -5.66 -12.88
CA GLY A 54 -11.50 -6.85 -12.76
C GLY A 54 -11.33 -7.25 -11.29
N VAL A 55 -10.08 -7.38 -10.84
CA VAL A 55 -9.75 -7.71 -9.43
C VAL A 55 -9.74 -6.50 -8.50
N TYR A 56 -9.90 -5.29 -9.03
CA TYR A 56 -9.92 -4.05 -8.25
C TYR A 56 -11.34 -3.69 -7.81
N ASP A 57 -11.47 -3.16 -6.60
CA ASP A 57 -12.66 -2.44 -6.17
C ASP A 57 -12.63 -1.00 -6.69
N ILE A 58 -13.76 -0.51 -7.21
CA ILE A 58 -13.97 0.87 -7.59
C ILE A 58 -14.33 1.65 -6.31
N GLU A 59 -13.44 2.52 -5.86
CA GLU A 59 -13.63 3.33 -4.65
C GLU A 59 -14.31 4.64 -4.96
N ILE A 60 -13.82 5.32 -6.00
CA ILE A 60 -14.43 6.50 -6.61
C ILE A 60 -14.39 6.25 -8.12
N PRO A 61 -15.55 6.20 -8.81
CA PRO A 61 -15.60 5.95 -10.25
C PRO A 61 -14.65 6.87 -11.02
N LYS A 62 -13.83 6.27 -11.89
CA LYS A 62 -12.85 6.96 -12.76
C LYS A 62 -11.70 7.68 -12.02
N GLU A 63 -11.64 7.62 -10.69
CA GLU A 63 -10.67 8.39 -9.90
C GLU A 63 -9.81 7.52 -8.97
N LEU A 64 -10.42 6.55 -8.27
CA LEU A 64 -9.74 5.73 -7.27
C LEU A 64 -10.19 4.27 -7.32
N TRP A 65 -9.21 3.37 -7.33
CA TRP A 65 -9.41 1.93 -7.24
C TRP A 65 -8.54 1.34 -6.14
N SER A 66 -8.98 0.25 -5.55
CA SER A 66 -8.21 -0.46 -4.53
C SER A 66 -8.09 -1.95 -4.82
N LEU A 67 -6.96 -2.53 -4.46
CA LEU A 67 -6.68 -3.97 -4.52
C LEU A 67 -6.17 -4.40 -3.15
N TRP A 68 -6.66 -5.54 -2.66
CA TRP A 68 -6.41 -5.99 -1.29
C TRP A 68 -5.77 -7.36 -1.28
N GLY A 69 -4.73 -7.52 -0.48
CA GLY A 69 -4.23 -8.83 -0.10
C GLY A 69 -4.99 -9.37 1.12
N TYR A 70 -4.56 -10.54 1.57
CA TYR A 70 -5.13 -11.27 2.69
C TYR A 70 -4.12 -11.50 3.81
N LEU A 71 -2.84 -11.30 3.53
CA LEU A 71 -1.76 -11.56 4.45
C LEU A 71 -1.04 -10.28 4.85
N HIS A 72 -1.21 -9.87 6.11
CA HIS A 72 -0.52 -8.70 6.66
C HIS A 72 0.86 -9.07 7.24
N PRO A 73 1.87 -8.18 7.18
CA PRO A 73 3.20 -8.43 7.77
C PRO A 73 3.19 -8.82 9.25
N THR A 74 2.21 -8.35 10.03
CA THR A 74 2.09 -8.72 11.45
C THR A 74 1.39 -10.06 11.68
N ASN A 75 1.11 -10.83 10.63
CA ASN A 75 0.49 -12.13 10.79
C ASN A 75 1.41 -13.07 11.61
N PRO A 76 0.89 -13.78 12.63
CA PRO A 76 1.70 -14.67 13.48
C PRO A 76 2.44 -15.78 12.74
N VAL A 77 2.08 -16.07 11.50
CA VAL A 77 2.76 -17.07 10.65
C VAL A 77 4.23 -16.71 10.36
N PHE A 78 4.59 -15.42 10.37
CA PHE A 78 5.94 -14.95 10.06
C PHE A 78 6.83 -14.90 11.29
N HIS A 79 6.38 -14.21 12.32
CA HIS A 79 7.13 -14.05 13.56
C HIS A 79 6.21 -14.08 14.78
N PRO A 80 6.64 -14.72 15.89
CA PRO A 80 5.87 -14.72 17.14
C PRO A 80 5.82 -13.32 17.79
N LYS A 81 6.76 -12.42 17.44
CA LYS A 81 6.74 -11.02 17.85
C LYS A 81 6.53 -10.14 16.61
N PRO A 82 5.52 -9.26 16.60
CA PRO A 82 5.30 -8.32 15.49
C PRO A 82 6.55 -7.45 15.26
N CYS A 83 7.04 -7.43 14.02
CA CYS A 83 8.11 -6.53 13.61
C CYS A 83 7.56 -5.47 12.65
N ASP A 84 7.63 -4.22 13.07
CA ASP A 84 7.23 -3.05 12.28
C ASP A 84 8.12 -2.85 11.04
N LYS A 85 9.37 -3.30 11.08
CA LYS A 85 10.36 -3.11 10.00
C LYS A 85 10.22 -4.11 8.85
N LEU A 86 9.46 -5.19 9.04
CA LEU A 86 9.14 -6.12 7.96
C LEU A 86 8.44 -5.41 6.79
N SER A 87 7.63 -4.39 7.08
CA SER A 87 6.97 -3.61 6.03
C SER A 87 7.94 -2.87 5.11
N TRP A 88 9.15 -2.54 5.57
CA TRP A 88 10.17 -1.92 4.72
C TRP A 88 10.68 -2.89 3.65
N ALA A 89 10.92 -4.14 4.03
CA ALA A 89 11.24 -5.21 3.09
C ALA A 89 10.09 -5.42 2.10
N CYS A 90 8.84 -5.51 2.59
CA CYS A 90 7.66 -5.62 1.72
C CYS A 90 7.54 -4.46 0.73
N ASN A 91 7.85 -3.23 1.14
CA ASN A 91 7.84 -2.07 0.25
C ASN A 91 8.88 -2.18 -0.88
N ILE A 92 10.10 -2.65 -0.58
CA ILE A 92 11.11 -2.93 -1.61
C ILE A 92 10.64 -4.02 -2.58
N LEU A 93 10.01 -5.09 -2.07
CA LEU A 93 9.47 -6.16 -2.91
C LEU A 93 8.29 -5.67 -3.77
N ALA A 94 7.46 -4.75 -3.26
CA ALA A 94 6.41 -4.12 -4.03
C ALA A 94 6.98 -3.21 -5.14
N CYS A 95 8.09 -2.52 -4.89
CA CYS A 95 8.84 -1.82 -5.94
C CYS A 95 9.33 -2.81 -7.02
N CYS A 96 9.88 -3.97 -6.62
CA CYS A 96 10.30 -5.02 -7.57
C CYS A 96 9.13 -5.54 -8.41
N ALA A 97 7.97 -5.78 -7.79
CA ALA A 97 6.75 -6.15 -8.49
C ALA A 97 6.29 -5.07 -9.47
N ALA A 98 6.35 -3.79 -9.09
CA ALA A 98 5.97 -2.66 -9.95
C ALA A 98 6.94 -2.46 -11.13
N LYS A 99 8.20 -2.89 -10.98
CA LYS A 99 9.19 -2.89 -12.07
C LYS A 99 8.88 -3.98 -13.11
N LEU A 100 8.34 -5.11 -12.68
CA LEU A 100 8.14 -6.30 -13.52
C LEU A 100 6.73 -6.37 -14.12
N TYR A 101 5.72 -6.00 -13.35
CA TYR A 101 4.31 -6.16 -13.71
C TYR A 101 3.62 -4.80 -13.83
N THR A 102 2.84 -4.64 -14.90
CA THR A 102 1.91 -3.51 -15.02
C THR A 102 0.85 -3.60 -13.94
N LEU A 103 0.27 -2.48 -13.49
CA LEU A 103 -0.73 -2.51 -12.41
C LEU A 103 -1.97 -3.34 -12.77
N ALA A 104 -2.28 -3.50 -14.06
CA ALA A 104 -3.36 -4.38 -14.52
C ALA A 104 -3.12 -5.87 -14.19
N GLN A 105 -1.86 -6.29 -14.04
CA GLN A 105 -1.47 -7.65 -13.71
C GLN A 105 -1.38 -7.91 -12.20
N TRP A 106 -1.50 -6.86 -11.37
CA TRP A 106 -1.47 -7.02 -9.93
C TRP A 106 -2.74 -7.72 -9.45
N THR A 107 -2.56 -8.69 -8.57
CA THR A 107 -3.65 -9.50 -8.00
C THR A 107 -3.53 -9.55 -6.48
N PRO A 108 -4.61 -9.95 -5.78
CA PRO A 108 -4.52 -10.19 -4.33
C PRO A 108 -3.42 -11.19 -3.96
N ARG A 109 -3.20 -12.21 -4.81
CA ARG A 109 -2.14 -13.21 -4.63
C ARG A 109 -0.75 -12.58 -4.74
N LEU A 110 -0.54 -11.64 -5.68
CA LEU A 110 0.73 -10.94 -5.79
C LEU A 110 1.03 -10.10 -4.52
N LEU A 111 0.01 -9.46 -3.93
CA LEU A 111 0.17 -8.76 -2.66
C LEU A 111 0.57 -9.71 -1.52
N ASP A 112 -0.06 -10.88 -1.43
CA ASP A 112 0.34 -11.92 -0.46
C ASP A 112 1.78 -12.40 -0.72
N THR A 113 2.15 -12.63 -1.97
CA THR A 113 3.51 -13.02 -2.39
C THR A 113 4.56 -11.97 -2.02
N ILE A 114 4.24 -10.67 -2.18
CA ILE A 114 5.12 -9.56 -1.75
C ILE A 114 5.39 -9.65 -0.25
N VAL A 115 4.37 -9.93 0.57
CA VAL A 115 4.54 -10.04 2.02
C VAL A 115 5.35 -11.28 2.40
N ILE A 116 5.09 -12.44 1.77
CA ILE A 116 5.87 -13.67 2.00
C ILE A 116 7.34 -13.47 1.60
N SER A 117 7.58 -12.92 0.42
CA SER A 117 8.93 -12.64 -0.07
C SER A 117 9.64 -11.57 0.77
N GLY A 118 8.89 -10.59 1.27
CA GLY A 118 9.36 -9.56 2.20
C GLY A 118 9.83 -10.14 3.52
N ASP A 119 9.13 -11.14 4.07
CA ASP A 119 9.57 -11.84 5.30
C ASP A 119 10.92 -12.53 5.11
N ARG A 120 11.06 -13.31 4.05
CA ARG A 120 12.33 -13.96 3.71
C ARG A 120 13.45 -12.93 3.54
N TYR A 121 13.20 -11.88 2.75
CA TYR A 121 14.19 -10.82 2.52
C TYR A 121 14.58 -10.07 3.81
N TYR A 122 13.62 -9.82 4.68
CA TYR A 122 13.87 -9.20 5.98
C TYR A 122 14.73 -10.10 6.87
N ARG A 123 14.38 -11.38 7.00
CA ARG A 123 15.16 -12.37 7.76
C ARG A 123 16.59 -12.49 7.24
N ASP A 124 16.77 -12.53 5.93
CA ASP A 124 18.09 -12.61 5.28
C ASP A 124 18.95 -11.39 5.59
N SER A 125 18.33 -10.20 5.57
CA SER A 125 18.98 -8.94 5.91
C SER A 125 19.41 -8.90 7.39
N LEU A 126 18.58 -9.46 8.28
CA LEU A 126 18.89 -9.54 9.71
C LEU A 126 20.04 -10.50 10.07
N ARG A 127 20.34 -11.51 9.25
CA ARG A 127 21.39 -12.50 9.55
C ARG A 127 22.76 -11.85 9.80
N LYS A 128 22.99 -10.67 9.20
CA LYS A 128 24.23 -9.89 9.34
C LYS A 128 24.38 -9.21 10.70
N PHE A 129 23.32 -9.14 11.51
CA PHE A 129 23.26 -8.33 12.73
C PHE A 129 23.00 -9.16 14.01
N GLN A 130 23.49 -10.41 14.05
CA GLN A 130 23.35 -11.23 15.26
C GLN A 130 24.17 -10.64 16.42
N GLY A 131 23.52 -10.43 17.58
CA GLY A 131 24.21 -10.25 18.87
C GLY A 131 24.18 -8.87 19.53
N GLU A 132 23.55 -7.84 18.94
CA GLU A 132 23.56 -6.48 19.53
C GLU A 132 22.17 -5.81 19.56
N THR A 133 22.03 -4.78 20.39
CA THR A 133 20.91 -3.82 20.45
C THR A 133 20.85 -2.92 19.20
N TYR A 134 21.11 -3.51 18.03
CA TYR A 134 21.22 -2.80 16.78
C TYR A 134 19.86 -2.28 16.30
N LYS A 135 19.79 -0.96 16.03
CA LYS A 135 18.58 -0.34 15.49
C LYS A 135 18.56 -0.46 13.97
N PHE A 136 18.01 -1.57 13.47
CA PHE A 136 17.80 -1.80 12.03
C PHE A 136 17.07 -0.62 11.35
N THR A 137 17.57 -0.22 10.19
CA THR A 137 17.14 0.89 9.33
C THR A 137 16.88 0.38 7.91
N LEU A 138 16.31 1.23 7.04
CA LEU A 138 16.07 0.87 5.64
C LEU A 138 17.35 0.52 4.87
N ASN A 139 18.48 1.15 5.23
CA ASN A 139 19.77 0.94 4.56
C ASN A 139 20.43 -0.40 4.92
N ASP A 140 19.89 -1.10 5.92
CA ASP A 140 20.43 -2.39 6.40
C ASP A 140 19.83 -3.59 5.66
N LEU A 141 18.86 -3.34 4.79
CA LEU A 141 18.34 -4.33 3.87
C LEU A 141 19.43 -4.75 2.86
N CYS A 142 19.50 -6.05 2.55
CA CYS A 142 20.45 -6.55 1.56
C CYS A 142 20.26 -5.90 0.18
N ASP A 143 21.32 -5.74 -0.58
CA ASP A 143 21.28 -5.19 -1.95
C ASP A 143 20.64 -6.14 -2.97
N ALA A 144 20.44 -7.41 -2.60
CA ALA A 144 19.76 -8.42 -3.41
C ALA A 144 18.53 -8.98 -2.69
N CYS A 145 17.43 -9.15 -3.43
CA CYS A 145 16.19 -9.76 -2.94
C CYS A 145 15.56 -10.70 -3.96
N LEU A 146 14.60 -11.50 -3.51
CA LEU A 146 13.88 -12.48 -4.31
C LEU A 146 12.37 -12.28 -4.18
N LEU A 147 11.70 -11.96 -5.28
CA LEU A 147 10.24 -12.05 -5.39
C LEU A 147 9.90 -13.40 -6.01
N GLU A 148 9.35 -14.33 -5.22
CA GLU A 148 9.29 -15.76 -5.60
C GLU A 148 10.69 -16.30 -5.94
N ASN A 149 10.93 -16.71 -7.18
CA ASN A 149 12.22 -17.18 -7.70
C ASN A 149 12.93 -16.14 -8.57
N LEU A 150 12.45 -14.90 -8.60
CA LEU A 150 12.99 -13.84 -9.43
C LEU A 150 13.95 -12.98 -8.62
N ARG A 151 15.22 -12.90 -9.05
CA ARG A 151 16.28 -12.14 -8.38
C ARG A 151 16.34 -10.70 -8.86
N PHE A 152 16.50 -9.79 -7.90
CA PHE A 152 16.68 -8.37 -8.14
C PHE A 152 17.86 -7.86 -7.35
N LYS A 153 18.61 -6.92 -7.96
CA LYS A 153 19.44 -5.97 -7.23
C LYS A 153 18.70 -4.67 -7.03
N VAL A 154 18.78 -4.16 -5.81
CA VAL A 154 18.08 -2.98 -5.34
C VAL A 154 19.07 -1.98 -4.77
N HIS A 155 18.95 -0.73 -5.19
CA HIS A 155 19.64 0.38 -4.59
C HIS A 155 18.62 1.46 -4.20
N THR A 156 18.70 1.95 -2.97
CA THR A 156 17.79 2.97 -2.45
C THR A 156 18.58 4.22 -2.11
N GLU A 157 18.16 5.37 -2.61
CA GLU A 157 18.83 6.66 -2.41
C GLU A 157 17.81 7.73 -2.05
N MET A 158 18.06 8.49 -0.99
CA MET A 158 17.24 9.65 -0.64
C MET A 158 17.48 10.78 -1.64
N VAL A 159 16.43 11.22 -2.33
CA VAL A 159 16.52 12.25 -3.38
C VAL A 159 15.85 13.56 -3.00
N LEU A 160 14.82 13.52 -2.15
CA LEU A 160 14.12 14.70 -1.66
C LEU A 160 13.77 14.53 -0.19
N PHE A 161 13.67 15.66 0.51
CA PHE A 161 13.20 15.72 1.90
C PHE A 161 12.29 16.93 2.08
N GLY A 162 11.42 16.87 3.08
CA GLY A 162 10.45 17.91 3.34
C GLY A 162 9.77 17.73 4.68
N ALA A 163 8.72 18.51 4.90
CA ALA A 163 7.92 18.43 6.11
C ALA A 163 6.42 18.47 5.79
N LEU A 164 5.65 17.56 6.40
CA LEU A 164 4.21 17.47 6.19
C LEU A 164 3.50 18.74 6.66
N TYR A 165 2.53 19.20 5.87
CA TYR A 165 1.69 20.37 6.16
C TYR A 165 2.47 21.67 6.30
N GLU A 166 3.62 21.78 5.64
CA GLU A 166 4.35 23.03 5.56
C GLU A 166 3.69 23.99 4.58
N ARG A 167 3.81 25.29 4.85
CA ARG A 167 3.17 26.34 4.04
C ARG A 167 3.79 26.41 2.65
N ASP A 168 2.95 26.73 1.65
CA ASP A 168 3.41 26.92 0.27
C ASP A 168 4.42 28.05 0.09
N THR A 169 4.54 28.98 1.04
CA THR A 169 5.54 30.06 1.00
C THR A 169 6.87 29.68 1.66
N SER A 170 6.97 28.49 2.26
CA SER A 170 8.20 28.02 2.92
C SER A 170 9.27 27.60 1.92
N SER A 171 10.53 27.75 2.30
CA SER A 171 11.69 27.16 1.62
C SER A 171 11.77 25.64 1.78
N ILE A 172 11.15 25.09 2.83
CA ILE A 172 11.02 23.65 3.04
C ILE A 172 9.88 23.13 2.16
N MET A 173 10.13 22.05 1.42
CA MET A 173 9.09 21.42 0.59
C MET A 173 8.02 20.77 1.46
N ASN A 174 6.76 21.07 1.15
CA ASN A 174 5.63 20.29 1.60
C ASN A 174 5.47 19.03 0.72
N LEU A 175 4.56 18.13 1.10
CA LEU A 175 4.39 16.85 0.41
C LEU A 175 3.93 17.06 -1.04
N SER A 176 2.98 17.97 -1.27
CA SER A 176 2.51 18.31 -2.62
C SER A 176 3.67 18.67 -3.57
N LYS A 177 4.49 19.66 -3.19
CA LYS A 177 5.66 20.10 -3.97
C LYS A 177 6.69 18.99 -4.15
N ALA A 178 6.96 18.22 -3.10
CA ALA A 178 7.91 17.13 -3.15
C ALA A 178 7.47 16.03 -4.12
N LEU A 179 6.18 15.70 -4.17
CA LEU A 179 5.64 14.71 -5.12
C LEU A 179 5.73 15.21 -6.57
N ILE A 180 5.42 16.49 -6.84
CA ILE A 180 5.58 17.08 -8.17
C ILE A 180 7.04 16.97 -8.63
N ASN A 181 7.97 17.41 -7.79
CA ASN A 181 9.40 17.35 -8.09
C ASN A 181 9.87 15.90 -8.28
N PHE A 182 9.43 14.98 -7.41
CA PHE A 182 9.79 13.57 -7.50
C PHE A 182 9.33 12.95 -8.81
N PHE A 183 8.04 13.09 -9.17
CA PHE A 183 7.48 12.49 -10.38
C PHE A 183 7.93 13.17 -11.68
N SER A 184 8.60 14.32 -11.60
CA SER A 184 9.27 14.94 -12.74
C SER A 184 10.55 14.19 -13.16
N GLN A 185 11.17 13.44 -12.24
CA GLN A 185 12.46 12.75 -12.46
C GLN A 185 12.38 11.24 -12.27
N HIS A 186 11.46 10.77 -11.42
CA HIS A 186 11.39 9.37 -10.99
C HIS A 186 9.98 8.82 -11.18
N LYS A 187 9.90 7.57 -11.65
CA LYS A 187 8.60 6.91 -11.85
C LYS A 187 8.06 6.26 -10.58
N MET A 188 8.92 5.92 -9.64
CA MET A 188 8.56 5.13 -8.47
C MET A 188 9.59 5.32 -7.37
N GLY A 189 9.15 5.24 -6.12
CA GLY A 189 10.04 5.23 -4.97
C GLY A 189 9.31 5.01 -3.65
N LEU A 190 10.00 5.33 -2.57
CA LEU A 190 9.50 5.21 -1.21
C LEU A 190 9.30 6.59 -0.60
N LEU A 191 8.11 6.82 -0.05
CA LEU A 191 7.87 7.90 0.88
C LEU A 191 8.05 7.37 2.29
N HIS A 192 9.04 7.90 3.00
CA HIS A 192 9.35 7.52 4.37
C HIS A 192 9.08 8.69 5.31
N CYS A 193 8.17 8.49 6.27
CA CYS A 193 7.80 9.47 7.28
C CYS A 193 8.40 9.06 8.64
N ARG A 194 9.57 9.64 8.95
CA ARG A 194 10.38 9.39 10.15
C ARG A 194 10.66 7.89 10.42
N HIS A 195 10.27 7.36 11.58
CA HIS A 195 10.37 5.94 11.95
C HIS A 195 8.98 5.29 11.99
N LEU A 196 7.95 5.98 11.46
CA LEU A 196 6.56 5.61 11.68
C LEU A 196 6.06 4.76 10.52
N ARG A 197 6.10 5.30 9.30
CA ARG A 197 5.48 4.69 8.12
C ARG A 197 6.31 4.91 6.86
N ALA A 198 6.30 3.91 5.99
CA ALA A 198 6.87 3.94 4.67
C ALA A 198 5.81 3.46 3.67
N LEU A 199 5.64 4.20 2.58
CA LEU A 199 4.69 3.90 1.51
C LEU A 199 5.47 3.77 0.20
N VAL A 200 5.09 2.82 -0.65
CA VAL A 200 5.54 2.84 -2.04
C VAL A 200 4.63 3.77 -2.81
N ILE A 201 5.21 4.64 -3.63
CA ILE A 201 4.48 5.52 -4.54
C ILE A 201 5.04 5.37 -5.95
N GLY A 202 4.18 5.51 -6.95
CA GLY A 202 4.62 5.44 -8.33
C GLY A 202 3.65 6.04 -9.33
N ARG A 203 4.14 6.20 -10.55
CA ARG A 203 3.40 6.61 -11.73
C ARG A 203 3.42 5.46 -12.73
N ASP A 204 2.24 5.06 -13.18
CA ASP A 204 2.08 4.09 -14.25
C ASP A 204 1.70 4.83 -15.53
N ASN A 205 2.58 4.78 -16.54
CA ASN A 205 2.37 5.45 -17.83
C ASN A 205 1.62 4.55 -18.83
N CYS A 206 0.90 3.53 -18.36
CA CYS A 206 0.06 2.69 -19.22
C CYS A 206 -1.10 3.52 -19.79
N ASN A 207 -0.82 4.24 -20.87
CA ASN A 207 -1.81 4.91 -21.73
C ASN A 207 -2.84 3.87 -22.18
N GLY A 208 -4.02 3.86 -21.55
CA GLY A 208 -5.13 3.00 -21.92
C GLY A 208 -5.43 1.83 -20.97
N CYS A 209 -4.68 1.65 -19.87
CA CYS A 209 -5.17 0.77 -18.81
C CYS A 209 -6.33 1.45 -18.08
N VAL A 210 -7.41 0.70 -17.85
CA VAL A 210 -8.55 1.16 -17.06
C VAL A 210 -8.08 1.42 -15.63
N GLY A 211 -7.75 2.68 -15.35
CA GLY A 211 -7.82 3.30 -14.03
C GLY A 211 -6.52 3.65 -13.35
N GLY A 212 -6.05 4.89 -13.48
CA GLY A 212 -5.03 5.47 -12.60
C GLY A 212 -3.69 5.72 -13.27
N ASP A 213 -3.22 6.97 -13.23
CA ASP A 213 -1.88 7.35 -13.71
C ASP A 213 -0.84 7.22 -12.58
N TYR A 214 -1.30 7.08 -11.33
CA TYR A 214 -0.50 6.97 -10.12
C TYR A 214 -0.93 5.78 -9.27
N PHE A 215 -0.05 5.32 -8.40
CA PHE A 215 -0.38 4.30 -7.42
C PHE A 215 0.36 4.50 -6.10
N MET A 216 -0.19 3.90 -5.05
CA MET A 216 0.53 3.66 -3.80
C MET A 216 0.29 2.26 -3.28
N PHE A 217 1.26 1.70 -2.57
CA PHE A 217 1.12 0.46 -1.83
C PHE A 217 1.41 0.69 -0.35
N ASP A 218 0.58 0.08 0.50
CA ASP A 218 0.70 0.11 1.95
C ASP A 218 0.49 -1.31 2.51
N CYS A 219 1.32 -1.69 3.46
CA CYS A 219 1.21 -2.94 4.21
C CYS A 219 1.41 -2.75 5.72
N GLN A 220 1.26 -1.52 6.22
CA GLN A 220 1.36 -1.18 7.64
C GLN A 220 0.02 -0.85 8.28
N SER A 221 -1.00 -0.50 7.48
CA SER A 221 -2.33 -0.15 7.98
C SER A 221 -2.99 -1.31 8.71
N LYS A 222 -3.51 -1.02 9.90
CA LYS A 222 -4.27 -1.92 10.77
C LYS A 222 -5.28 -1.12 11.56
N ASP A 223 -6.30 -1.78 12.07
CA ASP A 223 -7.30 -1.18 12.95
C ASP A 223 -7.96 0.07 12.32
N TYR A 224 -8.55 0.92 13.15
CA TYR A 224 -9.15 2.18 12.73
C TYR A 224 -8.10 3.11 12.11
N PRO A 225 -8.46 3.90 11.06
CA PRO A 225 -9.80 4.12 10.51
C PRO A 225 -10.16 3.24 9.30
N LEU A 226 -9.22 2.42 8.81
CA LEU A 226 -9.44 1.59 7.62
C LEU A 226 -10.17 0.29 7.93
N PHE A 227 -9.93 -0.27 9.11
CA PHE A 227 -10.41 -1.56 9.53
C PHE A 227 -11.05 -1.48 10.92
N ARG A 228 -11.70 -2.58 11.32
CA ARG A 228 -12.08 -2.79 12.71
C ARG A 228 -10.86 -3.16 13.52
N GLU A 229 -10.94 -2.96 14.84
CA GLU A 229 -9.91 -3.43 15.77
C GLU A 229 -9.60 -4.93 15.54
N GLY A 230 -8.31 -5.24 15.42
CA GLY A 230 -7.76 -6.56 15.15
C GLY A 230 -7.65 -6.95 13.66
N ASP A 231 -8.15 -6.12 12.73
CA ASP A 231 -8.09 -6.39 11.29
C ASP A 231 -7.01 -5.54 10.60
N CYS A 232 -6.34 -6.13 9.60
CA CYS A 232 -5.20 -5.54 8.91
C CYS A 232 -4.98 -6.23 7.57
N ARG A 233 -4.69 -5.48 6.51
CA ARG A 233 -4.46 -6.01 5.17
C ARG A 233 -3.51 -5.13 4.38
N PRO A 234 -2.61 -5.72 3.58
CA PRO A 234 -1.88 -4.95 2.59
C PRO A 234 -2.84 -4.54 1.46
N TYR A 235 -2.60 -3.38 0.88
CA TYR A 235 -3.40 -2.89 -0.23
C TYR A 235 -2.58 -2.03 -1.19
N LEU A 236 -3.08 -1.97 -2.42
CA LEU A 236 -2.59 -1.09 -3.48
C LEU A 236 -3.76 -0.19 -3.89
N LEU A 237 -3.51 1.12 -3.98
CA LEU A 237 -4.45 2.09 -4.54
C LEU A 237 -3.96 2.56 -5.90
N ARG A 238 -4.86 2.62 -6.88
CA ARG A 238 -4.62 3.27 -8.17
C ARG A 238 -5.39 4.60 -8.18
N CYS A 239 -4.70 5.68 -8.50
CA CYS A 239 -5.21 7.04 -8.44
C CYS A 239 -5.13 7.66 -9.83
N LYS A 240 -6.22 8.26 -10.31
CA LYS A 240 -6.22 8.93 -11.62
C LYS A 240 -5.35 10.17 -11.61
N THR A 241 -5.46 10.98 -10.57
CA THR A 241 -4.73 12.25 -10.45
C THR A 241 -3.66 12.18 -9.36
N LEU A 242 -2.67 13.06 -9.46
CA LEU A 242 -1.69 13.27 -8.39
C LEU A 242 -2.36 13.80 -7.11
N GLN A 243 -3.45 14.57 -7.24
CA GLN A 243 -4.24 15.05 -6.11
C GLN A 243 -4.89 13.91 -5.34
N MET A 244 -5.46 12.93 -6.05
CA MET A 244 -6.02 11.74 -5.41
C MET A 244 -4.93 10.93 -4.71
N LEU A 245 -3.75 10.80 -5.31
CA LEU A 245 -2.60 10.17 -4.66
C LEU A 245 -2.20 10.92 -3.38
N LEU A 246 -2.11 12.26 -3.43
CA LEU A 246 -1.78 13.09 -2.27
C LEU A 246 -2.77 12.89 -1.12
N TYR A 247 -4.07 12.91 -1.41
CA TYR A 247 -5.11 12.58 -0.44
C TYR A 247 -4.89 11.18 0.14
N CYS A 248 -4.65 10.19 -0.72
CA CYS A 248 -4.47 8.81 -0.28
C CYS A 248 -3.27 8.64 0.66
N ILE A 249 -2.15 9.28 0.33
CA ILE A 249 -0.94 9.29 1.14
C ILE A 249 -1.19 9.92 2.50
N VAL A 250 -1.83 11.10 2.55
CA VAL A 250 -2.09 11.82 3.81
C VAL A 250 -2.94 10.97 4.75
N MET A 251 -4.01 10.37 4.23
CA MET A 251 -4.89 9.51 5.00
C MET A 251 -4.22 8.19 5.42
N ALA A 252 -3.30 7.65 4.61
CA ALA A 252 -2.56 6.45 4.96
C ALA A 252 -1.41 6.74 5.95
N LEU A 253 -0.80 7.92 5.94
CA LEU A 253 0.23 8.28 6.90
C LEU A 253 -0.34 8.55 8.30
N GLU A 254 -1.57 9.06 8.37
CA GLU A 254 -2.30 9.36 9.62
C GLU A 254 -1.56 10.31 10.59
N VAL A 255 -0.67 11.15 10.07
CA VAL A 255 0.12 12.07 10.88
C VAL A 255 -0.69 13.34 11.18
N ARG A 256 -1.17 13.50 12.42
CA ARG A 256 -1.95 14.68 12.84
C ARG A 256 -1.11 15.86 13.35
N CYS A 257 0.20 15.84 13.10
CA CYS A 257 1.12 16.88 13.54
C CYS A 257 1.73 17.61 12.34
N LYS A 258 1.80 18.94 12.42
CA LYS A 258 2.49 19.75 11.40
C LYS A 258 4.00 19.60 11.50
N ARG A 259 4.68 19.81 10.37
CA ARG A 259 6.15 19.85 10.24
C ARG A 259 6.87 18.55 10.61
N VAL A 260 6.18 17.41 10.47
CA VAL A 260 6.82 16.10 10.59
C VAL A 260 7.65 15.85 9.34
N GLN A 261 8.93 15.54 9.52
CA GLN A 261 9.85 15.31 8.42
C GLN A 261 9.50 14.04 7.63
N PHE A 262 9.58 14.15 6.32
CA PHE A 262 9.52 13.01 5.41
C PHE A 262 10.70 13.05 4.44
N ALA A 263 11.02 11.89 3.87
CA ALA A 263 12.01 11.73 2.83
C ALA A 263 11.44 10.87 1.69
N LEU A 264 11.71 11.28 0.45
CA LEU A 264 11.44 10.49 -0.74
C LEU A 264 12.73 9.85 -1.22
N HIS A 265 12.68 8.54 -1.41
CA HIS A 265 13.81 7.76 -1.89
C HIS A 265 13.48 7.23 -3.27
N LYS A 266 14.40 7.39 -4.23
CA LYS A 266 14.33 6.62 -5.47
C LYS A 266 14.76 5.19 -5.16
N VAL A 267 14.16 4.23 -5.86
CA VAL A 267 14.51 2.81 -5.76
C VAL A 267 14.91 2.32 -7.14
N ASP A 268 16.20 2.12 -7.34
CA ASP A 268 16.77 1.59 -8.57
C ASP A 268 16.76 0.06 -8.51
N ILE A 269 16.04 -0.56 -9.45
CA ILE A 269 15.84 -2.01 -9.50
C ILE A 269 16.39 -2.57 -10.80
N ARG A 270 17.28 -3.55 -10.67
CA ARG A 270 17.81 -4.35 -11.76
C ARG A 270 17.35 -5.79 -11.60
N TYR A 271 16.56 -6.29 -12.54
CA TYR A 271 16.18 -7.70 -12.62
C TYR A 271 17.36 -8.53 -13.13
N GLU A 272 17.72 -9.59 -12.42
CA GLU A 272 18.86 -10.46 -12.73
C GLU A 272 18.45 -11.83 -13.31
N GLY A 273 17.15 -12.13 -13.40
CA GLY A 273 16.65 -13.40 -13.90
C GLY A 273 16.05 -14.31 -12.81
N PRO A 274 15.52 -15.47 -13.19
CA PRO A 274 15.09 -16.50 -12.24
C PRO A 274 16.31 -17.21 -11.63
N VAL A 275 16.17 -17.66 -10.38
CA VAL A 275 17.12 -18.54 -9.70
C VAL A 275 16.50 -19.93 -9.49
N PRO A 276 17.30 -21.01 -9.38
CA PRO A 276 16.80 -22.33 -9.07
C PRO A 276 16.01 -22.33 -7.75
N ASP A 277 14.87 -23.01 -7.75
CA ASP A 277 13.99 -23.12 -6.59
C ASP A 277 14.61 -24.03 -5.53
N GLU A 278 15.32 -23.46 -4.56
CA GLU A 278 15.82 -24.21 -3.40
C GLU A 278 14.77 -24.34 -2.27
N ASP A 279 13.72 -23.48 -2.26
CA ASP A 279 12.80 -23.28 -1.10
C ASP A 279 11.28 -23.25 -1.47
N ASP A 280 10.87 -23.91 -2.56
CA ASP A 280 9.46 -23.89 -3.04
C ASP A 280 8.45 -24.46 -2.02
N ASP A 281 8.91 -25.33 -1.11
CA ASP A 281 8.06 -25.97 -0.10
C ASP A 281 7.56 -25.00 0.98
N GLU A 282 8.35 -24.00 1.40
CA GLU A 282 7.94 -23.03 2.42
C GLU A 282 6.87 -22.07 1.87
N ILE A 283 7.07 -21.58 0.63
CA ILE A 283 6.09 -20.73 -0.07
C ILE A 283 4.78 -21.49 -0.29
N LYS A 284 4.84 -22.73 -0.81
CA LYS A 284 3.64 -23.58 -0.99
C LYS A 284 2.93 -23.85 0.33
N LYS A 285 3.66 -24.09 1.41
CA LYS A 285 3.08 -24.32 2.75
C LYS A 285 2.36 -23.08 3.27
N LEU A 286 2.97 -21.90 3.18
CA LEU A 286 2.35 -20.63 3.58
C LEU A 286 1.12 -20.31 2.72
N GLN A 287 1.21 -20.50 1.39
CA GLN A 287 0.08 -20.32 0.49
C GLN A 287 -1.07 -21.28 0.80
N ARG A 288 -0.81 -22.53 1.20
CA ARG A 288 -1.84 -23.48 1.68
C ARG A 288 -2.48 -23.03 3.00
N ILE A 289 -1.70 -22.49 3.94
CA ILE A 289 -2.22 -21.94 5.20
C ILE A 289 -3.15 -20.75 4.92
N ILE A 290 -2.76 -19.87 4.00
CA ILE A 290 -3.56 -18.71 3.57
C ILE A 290 -4.82 -19.15 2.80
N ALA A 291 -4.74 -20.18 1.97
CA ALA A 291 -5.92 -20.72 1.29
C ALA A 291 -6.95 -21.25 2.31
N ARG A 292 -6.50 -21.92 3.38
CA ARG A 292 -7.36 -22.37 4.48
C ARG A 292 -7.95 -21.23 5.31
N SER A 293 -7.28 -20.07 5.41
CA SER A 293 -7.85 -18.90 6.09
C SER A 293 -8.89 -18.16 5.24
N LYS A 294 -8.82 -18.26 3.91
CA LYS A 294 -9.85 -17.77 2.97
C LYS A 294 -11.16 -18.59 3.06
N GLU A 295 -11.08 -19.87 3.42
CA GLU A 295 -12.22 -20.79 3.56
C GLU A 295 -13.00 -20.69 4.87
N LYS A 296 -12.59 -19.83 5.82
CA LYS A 296 -13.45 -19.47 6.94
C LYS A 296 -14.30 -18.27 6.52
N PRO A 297 -15.53 -18.47 5.98
CA PRO A 297 -16.48 -17.38 5.99
C PRO A 297 -16.64 -16.96 7.45
N VAL A 298 -16.89 -15.66 7.67
CA VAL A 298 -17.43 -15.16 8.94
C VAL A 298 -18.83 -15.78 9.12
N LYS A 299 -18.89 -17.07 9.44
CA LYS A 299 -20.05 -17.80 9.93
C LYS A 299 -20.11 -17.77 11.46
N ALA A 300 -19.30 -16.93 12.10
CA ALA A 300 -19.44 -16.56 13.50
C ALA A 300 -20.11 -15.18 13.57
N GLY A 301 -21.41 -15.13 13.29
CA GLY A 301 -22.18 -13.88 13.38
C GLY A 301 -23.66 -13.97 13.03
N ILE A 302 -24.07 -14.97 12.24
CA ILE A 302 -25.48 -15.11 11.83
C ILE A 302 -26.26 -16.12 12.69
N SER A 303 -25.59 -16.98 13.46
CA SER A 303 -26.27 -17.97 14.33
C SER A 303 -26.70 -17.43 15.70
N ARG A 304 -26.49 -16.15 16.03
CA ARG A 304 -26.92 -15.54 17.30
C ARG A 304 -28.07 -14.53 17.19
N ILE A 305 -28.57 -14.25 15.98
CA ILE A 305 -29.70 -13.33 15.79
C ILE A 305 -31.03 -14.06 15.52
N CYS A 306 -31.02 -15.37 15.22
CA CYS A 306 -32.25 -16.16 15.10
C CYS A 306 -32.85 -16.67 16.43
N ASN A 307 -32.18 -16.47 17.57
CA ASN A 307 -32.67 -16.94 18.89
C ASN A 307 -33.14 -15.83 19.83
N ILE A 308 -33.19 -14.56 19.38
CA ILE A 308 -33.71 -13.44 20.20
C ILE A 308 -35.11 -12.98 19.74
N CYS A 309 -35.63 -13.49 18.62
CA CYS A 309 -37.01 -13.20 18.15
C CYS A 309 -38.04 -14.30 18.48
N ARG A 310 -37.79 -15.17 19.48
CA ARG A 310 -38.77 -16.19 19.94
C ARG A 310 -39.23 -16.07 21.39
N SER A 311 -38.90 -14.99 22.10
CA SER A 311 -39.29 -14.82 23.51
C SER A 311 -39.89 -13.45 23.83
N VAL A 312 -40.77 -12.95 22.96
CA VAL A 312 -41.73 -11.90 23.35
C VAL A 312 -43.12 -12.40 22.97
N GLN A 313 -43.69 -13.22 23.86
CA GLN A 313 -45.14 -13.43 23.89
C GLN A 313 -45.79 -12.11 24.31
N CYS A 314 -46.62 -11.54 23.44
CA CYS A 314 -47.61 -10.56 23.88
C CYS A 314 -48.50 -11.19 24.95
N PRO A 315 -48.67 -10.57 26.14
CA PRO A 315 -49.72 -10.99 27.05
C PRO A 315 -51.06 -10.61 26.45
N LYS A 316 -51.95 -11.59 26.33
CA LYS A 316 -53.38 -11.35 26.14
C LYS A 316 -53.95 -10.75 27.42
N LYS A 317 -54.44 -9.51 27.36
CA LYS A 317 -55.71 -9.05 27.94
C LYS A 317 -56.00 -7.64 27.45
#